data_AF-A0AAV5SE94-F1
#
_entry.id   AF-A0AAV5SE94-F1
#
_cell.length_a   1.000
_cell.length_b   1.000
_cell.length_c   1.000
_cell.angle_alpha   90.00
_cell.angle_beta   90.00
_cell.angle_gamma   90.00
#
_symmetry.space_group_name_H-M   'P 1'
#
loop_
_entity.id
_entity.type
_entity.pdbx_description
1 polymer ?
#
loop_
_entity_poly.entity_id
_entity_poly.type
_entity_poly.pdbx_seq_one_letter_code
_entity_poly.pdbx_strand_id
1 'polypeptide(L)'
;DEFKSLIAQDSASLEMVVRRMKYGSEYGNDVEDYEFENALSLLNYGLQNTSLLEMLIGHGLMEPLARYLCSSNIHQNDIEANMFRRVLLLHPEWKQKFRSWTHDGTAHSHTANLGRTIPLRVRSRPVRYTVPYEDGTL
;
A
#
# COMPACT_ATOMS: atom_id res chain seq x y z
N ASP A 1 -17.70 -12.78 11.35
CA ASP A 1 -16.74 -12.90 12.45
C ASP A 1 -15.85 -14.16 12.40
N GLU A 2 -16.26 -15.24 11.74
CA GLU A 2 -15.43 -16.45 11.60
C GLU A 2 -14.22 -16.29 10.66
N PHE A 3 -14.38 -15.56 9.55
CA PHE A 3 -13.32 -15.31 8.57
C PHE A 3 -12.21 -14.37 9.10
N LYS A 4 -12.57 -13.45 10.02
CA LYS A 4 -11.63 -12.55 10.71
C LYS A 4 -10.74 -13.32 11.69
N SER A 5 -11.30 -14.35 12.32
CA SER A 5 -10.57 -15.32 13.16
C SER A 5 -9.63 -16.20 12.32
N LEU A 6 -10.07 -16.60 11.11
CA LEU A 6 -9.30 -17.48 10.22
C LEU A 6 -8.04 -16.80 9.65
N ILE A 7 -8.13 -15.54 9.22
CA ILE A 7 -6.99 -14.82 8.63
C ILE A 7 -6.01 -14.30 9.69
N ALA A 8 -6.47 -14.05 10.91
CA ALA A 8 -5.59 -13.64 12.00
C ALA A 8 -4.64 -14.76 12.48
N GLN A 9 -4.87 -16.01 12.08
CA GLN A 9 -4.12 -17.17 12.58
C GLN A 9 -3.39 -17.98 11.50
N ASP A 10 -3.70 -17.80 10.21
CA ASP A 10 -3.10 -18.58 9.12
C ASP A 10 -2.53 -17.73 7.98
N SER A 11 -1.21 -17.73 7.88
CA SER A 11 -0.41 -17.10 6.82
C SER A 11 -0.78 -17.60 5.41
N ALA A 12 -1.13 -18.88 5.25
CA ALA A 12 -1.43 -19.46 3.95
C ALA A 12 -2.76 -18.93 3.39
N SER A 13 -3.76 -18.75 4.26
CA SER A 13 -5.04 -18.15 3.92
C SER A 13 -4.89 -16.70 3.43
N LEU A 14 -4.02 -15.91 4.06
CA LEU A 14 -3.77 -14.52 3.64
C LEU A 14 -3.02 -14.45 2.29
N GLU A 15 -2.02 -15.31 2.07
CA GLU A 15 -1.33 -15.39 0.78
C GLU A 15 -2.28 -15.73 -0.36
N MET A 16 -3.22 -16.66 -0.12
CA MET A 16 -4.22 -17.02 -1.11
C MET A 16 -5.12 -15.83 -1.46
N VAL A 17 -5.57 -15.06 -0.47
CA VAL A 17 -6.36 -13.83 -0.69
C VAL A 17 -5.57 -12.81 -1.51
N VAL A 18 -4.34 -12.50 -1.11
CA VAL A 18 -3.49 -11.55 -1.85
C VAL A 18 -3.26 -12.01 -3.29
N ARG A 19 -3.04 -13.31 -3.49
CA ARG A 19 -2.83 -13.89 -4.81
C ARG A 19 -4.07 -13.73 -5.69
N ARG A 20 -5.27 -14.03 -5.17
CA ARG A 20 -6.53 -13.86 -5.92
C ARG A 20 -6.77 -12.40 -6.28
N MET A 21 -6.56 -11.47 -5.34
CA MET A 21 -6.68 -10.04 -5.62
C MET A 21 -5.68 -9.53 -6.67
N LYS A 22 -4.48 -10.14 -6.78
CA LYS A 22 -3.46 -9.74 -7.77
C LYS A 22 -3.72 -10.27 -9.17
N TYR A 23 -4.21 -11.50 -9.28
CA TYR A 23 -4.32 -12.19 -10.57
C TYR A 23 -5.76 -12.30 -11.08
N GLY A 24 -6.72 -11.79 -10.30
CA GLY A 24 -8.14 -11.95 -10.58
C GLY A 24 -8.62 -13.34 -10.21
N SER A 25 -9.90 -13.41 -9.89
CA SER A 25 -10.60 -14.68 -9.73
C SER A 25 -10.96 -15.22 -11.12
N GLU A 26 -10.73 -16.50 -11.40
CA GLU A 26 -11.30 -17.16 -12.59
C GLU A 26 -12.85 -17.15 -12.57
N TYR A 27 -13.45 -16.73 -11.45
CA TYR A 27 -14.88 -16.73 -11.14
C TYR A 27 -15.45 -15.31 -11.01
N GLY A 28 -15.51 -14.54 -12.10
CA GLY A 28 -16.38 -13.36 -12.27
C GLY A 28 -16.17 -12.14 -11.34
N ASN A 29 -16.81 -11.01 -11.67
CA ASN A 29 -16.64 -9.73 -10.98
C ASN A 29 -17.16 -9.72 -9.53
N ASP A 30 -18.22 -10.46 -9.22
CA ASP A 30 -18.88 -10.42 -7.90
C ASP A 30 -18.00 -11.00 -6.77
N VAL A 31 -17.13 -11.96 -7.11
CA VAL A 31 -16.19 -12.56 -6.15
C VAL A 31 -15.04 -11.61 -5.83
N GLU A 32 -14.61 -10.80 -6.81
CA GLU A 32 -13.53 -9.83 -6.63
C GLU A 32 -13.95 -8.75 -5.62
N ASP A 33 -15.14 -8.15 -5.79
CA ASP A 33 -15.62 -7.09 -4.90
C ASP A 33 -15.71 -7.57 -3.43
N TYR A 34 -16.18 -8.82 -3.21
CA TYR A 34 -16.24 -9.40 -1.86
C TYR A 34 -14.86 -9.61 -1.22
N GLU A 35 -13.86 -10.06 -2.00
CA GLU A 35 -12.50 -10.21 -1.49
C GLU A 35 -11.85 -8.86 -1.15
N PHE A 36 -12.13 -7.81 -1.93
CA PHE A 36 -11.66 -6.45 -1.64
C PHE A 36 -12.28 -5.86 -0.37
N GLU A 37 -13.59 -6.00 -0.16
CA GLU A 37 -14.27 -5.53 1.07
C GLU A 37 -13.72 -6.21 2.34
N ASN A 38 -13.44 -7.52 2.24
CA ASN A 38 -12.79 -8.25 3.33
C ASN A 38 -11.37 -7.75 3.59
N ALA A 39 -10.60 -7.51 2.53
CA ALA A 39 -9.25 -6.97 2.64
C ALA A 39 -9.23 -5.56 3.27
N LEU A 40 -10.21 -4.72 2.96
CA LEU A 40 -10.39 -3.42 3.60
C LEU A 40 -10.72 -3.55 5.08
N SER A 41 -11.63 -4.46 5.42
CA SER A 41 -11.99 -4.77 6.80
C SER A 41 -10.77 -5.24 7.61
N LEU A 42 -9.93 -6.10 7.02
CA LEU A 42 -8.69 -6.57 7.65
C LEU A 42 -7.70 -5.43 7.85
N LEU A 43 -7.50 -4.58 6.84
CA LEU A 43 -6.60 -3.43 6.97
C LEU A 43 -7.06 -2.48 8.08
N ASN A 44 -8.37 -2.21 8.17
CA ASN A 44 -8.94 -1.38 9.22
C ASN A 44 -8.73 -1.98 10.62
N TYR A 45 -8.85 -3.30 10.75
CA TYR A 45 -8.57 -4.01 12.00
C TYR A 45 -7.06 -4.02 12.33
N GLY A 46 -6.20 -4.21 11.32
CA GLY A 46 -4.75 -4.09 11.45
C GLY A 46 -4.32 -2.69 11.91
N LEU A 47 -5.00 -1.63 11.49
CA LEU A 47 -4.75 -0.27 11.99
C LEU A 47 -5.02 -0.10 13.51
N GLN A 48 -5.69 -1.06 14.15
CA GLN A 48 -5.88 -1.13 15.60
C GLN A 48 -4.92 -2.14 16.27
N ASN A 49 -4.21 -2.96 15.50
CA ASN A 49 -3.32 -4.01 15.97
C ASN A 49 -2.03 -4.05 15.13
N THR A 50 -0.94 -3.48 15.66
CA THR A 50 0.34 -3.32 14.95
C THR A 50 0.89 -4.62 14.40
N SER A 51 0.86 -5.72 15.17
CA SER A 51 1.37 -7.02 14.72
C SER A 51 0.61 -7.54 13.51
N LEU A 52 -0.70 -7.37 13.49
CA LEU A 52 -1.51 -7.72 12.33
C LEU A 52 -1.21 -6.79 11.15
N LEU A 53 -1.10 -5.48 11.37
CA LEU A 53 -0.76 -4.54 10.29
C LEU A 53 0.56 -4.90 9.61
N GLU A 54 1.60 -5.21 10.39
CA GLU A 54 2.90 -5.64 9.88
C GLU A 54 2.78 -6.94 9.07
N MET A 55 1.98 -7.90 9.54
CA MET A 55 1.69 -9.13 8.81
C MET A 55 1.00 -8.83 7.47
N LEU A 56 -0.07 -8.02 7.46
CA LEU A 56 -0.79 -7.67 6.24
C LEU A 56 0.11 -6.95 5.22
N ILE A 57 0.97 -6.05 5.69
CA ILE A 57 1.97 -5.35 4.86
C ILE A 57 3.01 -6.34 4.34
N GLY A 58 3.51 -7.23 5.20
CA GLY A 58 4.50 -8.26 4.86
C GLY A 58 4.03 -9.22 3.77
N HIS A 59 2.75 -9.58 3.78
CA HIS A 59 2.13 -10.39 2.73
C HIS A 59 1.80 -9.61 1.45
N GLY A 60 2.03 -8.30 1.43
CA GLY A 60 1.86 -7.48 0.23
C GLY A 60 0.40 -7.15 -0.10
N LEU A 61 -0.50 -7.16 0.89
CA LEU A 61 -1.91 -6.79 0.73
C LEU A 61 -2.10 -5.36 0.20
N MET A 62 -1.17 -4.47 0.56
CA MET A 62 -1.26 -3.04 0.25
C MET A 62 -1.30 -2.74 -1.25
N GLU A 63 -0.56 -3.48 -2.06
CA GLU A 63 -0.47 -3.23 -3.50
C GLU A 63 -1.79 -3.50 -4.25
N PRO A 64 -2.38 -4.71 -4.21
CA PRO A 64 -3.60 -4.98 -4.96
C PRO A 64 -4.76 -4.11 -4.48
N LEU A 65 -4.86 -3.87 -3.17
CA LEU A 65 -5.89 -2.99 -2.59
C LEU A 65 -5.77 -1.55 -3.09
N ALA A 66 -4.55 -1.01 -3.12
CA ALA A 66 -4.30 0.34 -3.61
C ALA A 66 -4.63 0.46 -5.12
N ARG A 67 -4.25 -0.55 -5.92
CA ARG A 67 -4.53 -0.56 -7.36
C ARG A 67 -6.04 -0.62 -7.64
N TYR A 68 -6.77 -1.50 -6.95
CA TYR A 68 -8.21 -1.65 -7.12
C TYR A 68 -8.98 -0.37 -6.75
N LEU A 69 -8.64 0.24 -5.61
CA LEU A 69 -9.26 1.51 -5.19
C LEU A 69 -8.88 2.70 -6.09
N CYS A 70 -7.79 2.59 -6.85
CA CYS A 70 -7.39 3.59 -7.83
C CYS A 70 -8.06 3.42 -9.18
N SER A 71 -8.41 2.20 -9.57
CA SER A 71 -9.07 1.90 -10.86
C SER A 71 -10.59 1.98 -10.79
N SER A 72 -11.19 1.76 -9.63
CA SER A 72 -12.64 1.76 -9.46
C SER A 72 -13.23 3.18 -9.44
N ASN A 73 -14.25 3.40 -10.25
CA ASN A 73 -15.07 4.63 -10.20
C ASN A 73 -16.11 4.60 -9.07
N ILE A 74 -16.29 3.45 -8.41
CA ILE A 74 -17.27 3.22 -7.34
C ILE A 74 -16.68 3.66 -5.99
N HIS A 75 -15.37 3.47 -5.82
CA HIS A 75 -14.66 3.73 -4.56
C HIS A 75 -14.06 5.13 -4.46
N GLN A 76 -14.86 6.15 -4.78
CA GLN A 76 -14.51 7.57 -4.60
C GLN A 76 -14.53 8.01 -3.12
N ASN A 77 -14.40 7.07 -2.18
CA ASN A 77 -14.60 7.36 -0.78
C ASN A 77 -13.31 7.84 -0.09
N ASP A 78 -13.46 8.86 0.75
CA ASP A 78 -12.38 9.38 1.59
C ASP A 78 -11.96 8.39 2.69
N ILE A 79 -12.80 7.41 3.00
CA ILE A 79 -12.58 6.47 4.10
C ILE A 79 -11.36 5.58 3.82
N GLU A 80 -11.30 4.95 2.65
CA GLU A 80 -10.21 4.05 2.25
C GLU A 80 -8.91 4.83 2.02
N ALA A 81 -9.01 6.02 1.42
CA ALA A 81 -7.87 6.92 1.31
C ALA A 81 -7.33 7.32 2.70
N ASN A 82 -8.20 7.55 3.68
CA ASN A 82 -7.80 7.81 5.06
C ASN A 82 -7.15 6.59 5.73
N MET A 83 -7.57 5.37 5.42
CA MET A 83 -6.88 4.17 5.90
C MET A 83 -5.43 4.15 5.39
N PHE A 84 -5.21 4.39 4.09
CA PHE A 84 -3.85 4.49 3.55
C PHE A 84 -3.04 5.64 4.14
N ARG A 85 -3.66 6.82 4.39
CA ARG A 85 -2.97 7.92 5.09
C ARG A 85 -2.44 7.46 6.45
N ARG A 86 -3.24 6.71 7.21
CA ARG A 86 -2.83 6.18 8.52
C ARG A 86 -1.71 5.15 8.39
N VAL A 87 -1.82 4.22 7.44
CA VAL A 87 -0.75 3.23 7.20
C VAL A 87 0.56 3.92 6.83
N LEU A 88 0.53 4.90 5.93
CA LEU A 88 1.71 5.65 5.47
C LEU A 88 2.28 6.60 6.54
N LEU A 89 1.49 6.95 7.55
CA LEU A 89 1.97 7.67 8.73
C LEU A 89 2.76 6.74 9.65
N LEU A 90 2.28 5.52 9.85
CA LEU A 90 2.93 4.50 10.68
C LEU A 90 4.17 3.89 9.98
N HIS A 91 4.10 3.70 8.66
CA HIS A 91 5.11 3.05 7.84
C HIS A 91 5.54 3.93 6.66
N PRO A 92 6.27 5.04 6.91
CA PRO A 92 6.63 6.03 5.90
C PRO A 92 7.53 5.48 4.78
N GLU A 93 8.24 4.37 5.01
CA GLU A 93 9.07 3.68 4.03
C GLU A 93 8.27 3.19 2.80
N TRP A 94 6.96 3.01 2.94
CA TRP A 94 6.07 2.57 1.84
C TRP A 94 5.56 3.71 0.96
N LYS A 95 5.78 4.98 1.32
CA LYS A 95 5.26 6.14 0.58
C LYS A 95 5.60 6.13 -0.91
N GLN A 96 6.84 5.81 -1.26
CA GLN A 96 7.27 5.79 -2.67
C GLN A 96 6.68 4.61 -3.44
N LYS A 97 6.58 3.44 -2.82
CA LYS A 97 5.91 2.27 -3.42
C LYS A 97 4.43 2.55 -3.63
N PHE A 98 3.76 3.08 -2.61
CA PHE A 98 2.35 3.48 -2.71
C PHE A 98 2.12 4.47 -3.85
N ARG A 99 2.95 5.51 -3.98
CA ARG A 99 2.90 6.42 -5.13
C ARG A 99 2.99 5.67 -6.46
N SER A 100 3.92 4.72 -6.60
CA SER A 100 4.05 3.94 -7.84
C SER A 100 2.84 3.05 -8.13
N TRP A 101 2.17 2.51 -7.11
CA TRP A 101 0.98 1.67 -7.31
C TRP A 101 -0.25 2.46 -7.73
N THR A 102 -0.29 3.75 -7.42
CA THR A 102 -1.48 4.60 -7.52
C THR A 102 -1.37 5.68 -8.58
N HIS A 103 -0.21 5.82 -9.24
CA HIS A 103 0.06 6.91 -10.19
C HIS A 103 -0.88 6.89 -11.41
N ASP A 104 -1.20 5.71 -11.93
CA ASP A 104 -2.07 5.48 -13.09
C ASP A 104 -3.56 5.40 -12.72
N GLY A 105 -3.92 5.67 -11.47
CA GLY A 105 -5.31 5.66 -11.03
C GLY A 105 -6.19 6.69 -11.72
N THR A 106 -7.51 6.57 -11.59
CA THR A 106 -8.44 7.57 -12.13
C THR A 106 -8.27 8.92 -11.43
N ALA A 107 -8.63 10.02 -12.11
CA ALA A 107 -8.53 11.37 -11.53
C ALA A 107 -9.48 11.57 -10.33
N HIS A 108 -10.60 10.85 -10.30
CA HIS A 108 -11.64 10.94 -9.28
C HIS A 108 -11.40 10.03 -8.06
N SER A 109 -10.41 9.13 -8.12
CA SER A 109 -10.08 8.28 -6.97
C SER A 109 -9.30 9.09 -5.91
N HIS A 110 -9.84 9.13 -4.68
CA HIS A 110 -9.17 9.74 -3.53
C HIS A 110 -7.88 9.02 -3.17
N THR A 111 -7.82 7.70 -3.38
CA THR A 111 -6.62 6.87 -3.20
C THR A 111 -5.55 7.23 -4.24
N ALA A 112 -5.92 7.42 -5.51
CA ALA A 112 -5.00 7.86 -6.55
C ALA A 112 -4.46 9.28 -6.26
N ASN A 113 -5.35 10.17 -5.84
CA ASN A 113 -4.98 11.53 -5.46
C ASN A 113 -4.05 11.57 -4.25
N LEU A 114 -4.28 10.73 -3.24
CA LEU A 114 -3.34 10.56 -2.14
C LEU A 114 -1.94 10.18 -2.64
N GLY A 115 -1.83 9.21 -3.55
CA GLY A 115 -0.54 8.81 -4.13
C GLY A 115 0.18 9.95 -4.85
N ARG A 116 -0.55 10.76 -5.61
CA ARG A 116 -0.02 11.93 -6.35
C ARG A 116 0.55 13.00 -5.44
N THR A 117 -0.01 13.18 -4.23
CA THR A 117 0.45 14.17 -3.25
C THR A 117 1.78 13.81 -2.59
N ILE A 118 2.20 12.54 -2.63
CA ILE A 118 3.46 12.09 -2.02
C ILE A 118 4.63 12.62 -2.86
N PRO A 119 5.54 13.46 -2.35
CA PRO A 119 6.62 14.01 -3.16
C PRO A 119 7.56 12.91 -3.67
N LEU A 120 8.07 13.06 -4.89
CA LEU A 120 9.14 12.20 -5.39
C LEU A 120 10.33 12.29 -4.45
N ARG A 121 10.89 11.14 -4.07
CA ARG A 121 12.16 11.13 -3.35
C ARG A 121 13.23 11.64 -4.30
N VAL A 122 13.55 12.93 -4.21
CA VAL A 122 14.69 13.51 -4.90
C VAL A 122 15.90 12.77 -4.36
N ARG A 123 16.56 11.95 -5.20
CA ARG A 123 17.89 11.42 -4.87
C ARG A 123 18.73 12.64 -4.53
N SER A 124 19.12 12.78 -3.28
CA SER A 124 20.11 13.78 -2.88
C SER A 124 21.27 13.64 -3.85
N ARG A 125 21.60 14.72 -4.57
CA ARG A 125 22.79 14.74 -5.41
C ARG A 125 23.95 14.26 -4.52
N PRO A 126 24.79 13.32 -4.97
CA PRO A 126 25.94 12.92 -4.17
C PRO A 126 26.73 14.18 -3.87
N VAL A 127 26.86 14.50 -2.57
CA VAL A 127 27.70 15.61 -2.11
C VAL A 127 29.11 15.27 -2.55
N ARG A 128 29.61 15.94 -3.58
CA ARG A 128 31.01 15.85 -3.98
C ARG A 128 31.81 16.60 -2.92
N TYR A 129 32.43 15.87 -2.00
CA TYR A 129 33.49 16.44 -1.17
C TYR A 129 34.70 16.64 -2.07
N THR A 130 35.02 17.89 -2.41
CA THR A 130 36.37 18.25 -2.89
C THR A 130 37.29 18.19 -1.68
N VAL A 131 38.16 17.18 -1.64
CA VAL A 131 39.28 17.15 -0.70
C VAL A 131 40.24 18.26 -1.15
N PRO A 132 40.51 19.29 -0.33
CA PRO A 132 41.56 20.24 -0.66
C PRO A 132 42.89 19.48 -0.65
N TYR A 133 43.61 19.54 -1.76
CA TYR A 133 45.02 19.12 -1.79
C TYR A 133 45.77 20.05 -0.83
N GLU A 134 46.31 19.50 0.26
CA GLU A 134 47.37 20.17 1.01
C GLU A 134 48.62 20.09 0.15
N ASP A 135 49.00 21.22 -0.44
CA ASP A 135 50.30 21.38 -1.09
C ASP A 135 51.38 21.22 0.00
N GLY A 136 51.94 20.02 0.06
CA GLY A 136 53.14 19.71 0.82
C GLY A 136 54.33 20.41 0.19
N THR A 137 54.70 21.56 0.72
CA THR A 137 56.06 22.12 0.57
C THR A 137 56.81 21.95 1.88
N LEU A 138 57.78 21.03 1.85
CA LEU A 138 58.93 20.92 2.76
C LEU A 138 59.85 22.14 2.61
#